data_AF-A0A969NDL6-F1
#
_entry.id   AF-A0A969NDL6-F1
#
_cell.length_a   1.000
_cell.length_b   1.000
_cell.length_c   1.000
_cell.angle_alpha   90.00
_cell.angle_beta   90.00
_cell.angle_gamma   90.00
#
_symmetry.space_group_name_H-M   'P 1'
#
loop_
_entity.id
_entity.type
_entity.pdbx_description
1 polymer ?
#
loop_
_entity_poly.entity_id
_entity_poly.type
_entity_poly.pdbx_seq_one_letter_code
_entity_poly.pdbx_strand_id
1 'polypeptide(L)'
;DVVQSELLTPKGLRTLSPKSELYIGIYQGNQEERDRAYHQGTVCPWLIGHFCQAYLKVHKNSGLHLVKNLYLGFEEEMTNGGIGTIAEIYDGDPPHEAKGAVSQAWSVAELLRLKTIIDKFEASNN
;
A
#
# COMPACT_ATOMS: atom_id res chain seq x y z
N ASP A 1 7.58 13.76 2.14
CA ASP A 1 6.76 14.76 1.41
C ASP A 1 6.33 14.26 0.03
N VAL A 2 7.19 14.21 -1.00
CA VAL A 2 6.77 13.84 -2.38
C VAL A 2 6.13 12.46 -2.49
N VAL A 3 6.74 11.41 -1.91
CA VAL A 3 6.19 10.04 -1.94
C VAL A 3 4.82 9.99 -1.27
N GLN A 4 4.65 10.69 -0.15
CA GLN A 4 3.39 10.75 0.57
C GLN A 4 2.32 11.49 -0.24
N SER A 5 2.67 12.56 -0.94
CA SER A 5 1.70 13.34 -1.72
C SER A 5 1.30 12.70 -3.05
N GLU A 6 2.20 11.93 -3.68
CA GLU A 6 1.98 11.43 -5.05
C GLU A 6 1.70 9.93 -5.11
N LEU A 7 2.39 9.14 -4.28
CA LEU A 7 2.36 7.68 -4.40
C LEU A 7 1.51 7.02 -3.32
N LEU A 8 1.44 7.59 -2.12
CA LEU A 8 0.69 6.98 -1.02
C LEU A 8 -0.82 6.96 -1.30
N THR A 9 -1.42 5.81 -1.06
CA THR A 9 -2.87 5.57 -1.10
C THR A 9 -3.30 4.82 0.16
N PRO A 10 -4.61 4.68 0.43
CA PRO A 10 -5.10 3.84 1.52
C PRO A 10 -4.72 2.35 1.39
N LYS A 11 -4.41 1.86 0.19
CA LYS A 11 -4.15 0.43 -0.09
C LYS A 11 -2.67 0.11 -0.33
N GLY A 12 -1.77 1.09 -0.20
CA GLY A 12 -0.34 0.93 -0.48
C GLY A 12 0.25 2.09 -1.26
N LEU A 13 1.32 1.84 -2.01
CA LEU A 13 1.97 2.87 -2.83
C LEU A 13 1.74 2.60 -4.32
N ARG A 14 1.39 3.65 -5.08
CA ARG A 14 1.41 3.64 -6.54
C ARG A 14 2.81 3.35 -7.05
N THR A 15 2.88 2.57 -8.12
CA THR A 15 4.13 2.23 -8.83
C THR A 15 4.68 3.41 -9.65
N LEU A 16 3.82 4.36 -10.02
CA LEU A 16 4.19 5.59 -10.74
C LEU A 16 3.39 6.80 -10.24
N SER A 17 3.99 7.98 -10.31
CA SER A 17 3.31 9.24 -9.98
C SER A 17 2.18 9.51 -10.98
N PRO A 18 0.97 9.90 -10.52
CA PRO A 18 -0.12 10.36 -11.38
C PRO A 18 0.23 11.58 -12.25
N LYS A 19 1.34 12.27 -11.96
CA LYS A 19 1.84 13.39 -12.76
C LYS A 19 2.60 12.95 -14.02
N SER A 20 2.95 11.67 -14.13
CA SER A 20 3.61 11.13 -15.31
C SER A 20 2.62 10.96 -16.46
N GLU A 21 3.02 11.31 -17.69
CA GLU A 21 2.22 11.03 -18.89
C GLU A 21 2.06 9.52 -19.16
N LEU A 22 2.92 8.70 -18.55
CA LEU A 22 2.86 7.24 -18.65
C LEU A 22 1.99 6.61 -17.55
N TYR A 23 1.31 7.41 -16.73
CA TYR A 23 0.47 6.90 -15.64
C TYR A 23 -0.77 6.17 -16.16
N ILE A 24 -0.97 4.96 -15.65
CA ILE A 24 -2.14 4.11 -15.91
C ILE A 24 -2.70 3.66 -14.56
N GLY A 25 -3.71 4.40 -14.08
CA GLY A 25 -4.29 4.19 -12.75
C GLY A 25 -5.29 3.05 -12.63
N ILE A 26 -5.78 2.48 -13.74
CA ILE A 26 -6.76 1.38 -13.71
C ILE A 26 -6.17 0.14 -14.37
N TYR A 27 -6.10 -0.97 -13.62
CA TYR A 27 -5.68 -2.28 -14.10
C TYR A 27 -6.89 -3.05 -14.64
N GLN A 28 -7.14 -2.92 -15.93
CA GLN A 28 -8.27 -3.56 -16.60
C GLN A 28 -7.97 -3.87 -18.07
N GLY A 29 -8.89 -4.59 -18.72
CA GLY A 29 -8.79 -4.93 -20.13
C GLY A 29 -8.07 -6.25 -20.39
N ASN A 30 -7.48 -6.38 -21.56
CA ASN A 30 -6.74 -7.56 -22.00
C ASN A 30 -5.38 -7.67 -21.29
N GLN A 31 -4.62 -8.73 -21.58
CA GLN A 31 -3.33 -8.97 -20.92
C GLN A 31 -2.32 -7.84 -21.17
N GLU A 32 -2.22 -7.34 -22.40
CA GLU A 32 -1.27 -6.29 -22.75
C GLU A 32 -1.58 -4.96 -22.04
N GLU A 33 -2.87 -4.61 -21.95
CA GLU A 33 -3.34 -3.43 -21.22
C GLU A 33 -3.02 -3.52 -19.73
N ARG A 34 -3.26 -4.69 -19.14
CA ARG A 34 -2.98 -4.97 -17.74
C ARG A 34 -1.48 -4.97 -17.45
N ASP A 35 -0.68 -5.59 -18.30
CA ASP A 35 0.78 -5.63 -18.14
C ASP A 35 1.40 -4.23 -18.22
N ARG A 36 0.85 -3.34 -19.08
CA ARG A 36 1.24 -1.93 -19.10
C ARG A 36 0.89 -1.21 -17.80
N ALA A 37 -0.30 -1.45 -17.24
CA ALA A 37 -0.73 -0.80 -16.00
C ALA A 37 0.05 -1.30 -14.76
N TYR A 38 0.42 -2.59 -14.74
CA TYR A 38 0.95 -3.31 -13.57
C TYR A 38 2.14 -2.63 -12.88
N HIS A 39 2.96 -1.90 -13.63
CA HIS A 39 4.11 -1.15 -13.10
C HIS A 39 4.06 0.35 -13.39
N GLN A 40 2.94 0.86 -13.91
CA GLN A 40 2.83 2.25 -14.37
C GLN A 40 1.68 3.01 -13.70
N GLY A 41 1.23 2.61 -12.52
CA GLY A 41 0.25 3.40 -11.77
C GLY A 41 -0.59 2.65 -10.77
N THR A 42 -0.66 1.32 -10.87
CA THR A 42 -1.25 0.43 -9.87
C THR A 42 -0.60 0.59 -8.50
N VAL A 43 -1.34 0.25 -7.46
CA VAL A 43 -0.90 0.26 -6.08
C VAL A 43 -0.38 -1.11 -5.67
N CYS A 44 0.78 -1.15 -5.04
CA CYS A 44 1.35 -2.36 -4.43
C CYS A 44 1.26 -2.25 -2.89
N PRO A 45 0.46 -3.10 -2.22
CA PRO A 45 0.31 -3.06 -0.76
C PRO A 45 1.60 -3.36 0.00
N TRP A 46 2.39 -4.33 -0.47
CA TRP A 46 3.64 -4.74 0.19
C TRP A 46 4.66 -3.59 0.36
N LEU A 47 4.55 -2.51 -0.43
CA LEU A 47 5.41 -1.34 -0.28
C LEU A 47 5.08 -0.49 0.96
N ILE A 48 3.89 -0.65 1.57
CA ILE A 48 3.45 0.18 2.70
C ILE A 48 4.36 0.02 3.91
N GLY A 49 4.82 -1.20 4.19
CA GLY A 49 5.72 -1.47 5.32
C GLY A 49 7.05 -0.73 5.18
N HIS A 50 7.58 -0.65 3.95
CA HIS A 50 8.82 0.05 3.65
C HIS A 50 8.65 1.57 3.82
N PHE A 51 7.56 2.12 3.29
CA PHE A 51 7.21 3.53 3.46
C PHE A 51 7.08 3.90 4.93
N CYS A 52 6.26 3.17 5.69
CA CYS A 52 6.02 3.45 7.10
C CYS A 52 7.29 3.34 7.95
N GLN A 53 8.14 2.35 7.68
CA GLN A 53 9.42 2.21 8.38
C GLN A 53 10.35 3.40 8.11
N ALA A 54 10.46 3.85 6.86
CA ALA A 54 11.25 5.02 6.51
C ALA A 54 10.65 6.29 7.14
N TYR A 55 9.32 6.43 7.11
CA TYR A 55 8.59 7.55 7.68
C TYR A 55 8.84 7.68 9.19
N LEU A 56 8.75 6.58 9.95
CA LEU A 56 9.09 6.57 11.38
C LEU A 56 10.56 6.90 11.65
N LYS A 57 11.49 6.48 10.77
CA LYS A 57 12.91 6.82 10.93
C LYS A 57 13.15 8.33 10.80
N VAL A 58 12.43 9.01 9.91
CA VAL A 58 12.56 10.45 9.66
C VAL A 58 11.79 11.27 10.69
N HIS A 59 10.51 10.95 10.91
CA HIS A 59 9.60 11.77 11.71
C HIS A 59 9.50 11.34 13.18
N LYS A 60 10.02 10.16 13.52
CA LYS A 60 9.95 9.61 14.88
C LYS A 60 8.50 9.61 15.39
N ASN A 61 8.27 10.09 16.62
CA ASN A 61 6.99 10.02 17.31
C ASN A 61 5.89 10.82 16.62
N SER A 62 6.22 11.92 15.93
CA SER A 62 5.21 12.68 15.18
C SER A 62 4.65 11.90 13.98
N GLY A 63 5.38 10.88 13.49
CA GLY A 63 4.94 10.04 12.39
C GLY A 63 4.10 8.82 12.80
N LEU A 64 4.07 8.47 14.09
CA LEU A 64 3.42 7.25 14.57
C LEU A 64 1.91 7.24 14.28
N HIS A 65 1.24 8.38 14.44
CA HIS A 65 -0.19 8.48 14.18
C HIS A 65 -0.55 8.13 12.72
N LEU A 66 0.19 8.68 11.75
CA LEU A 66 -0.03 8.37 10.33
C LEU A 66 0.18 6.88 10.05
N VAL A 67 1.26 6.30 10.56
CA VAL A 67 1.59 4.89 10.32
C VAL A 67 0.54 3.94 10.90
N LYS A 68 0.01 4.24 12.09
CA LYS A 68 -1.09 3.47 12.68
C LYS A 68 -2.36 3.56 11.84
N ASN A 69 -2.71 4.76 11.37
CA ASN A 69 -3.89 4.94 10.51
C ASN A 69 -3.74 4.17 9.19
N LEU A 70 -2.56 4.17 8.57
CA LEU A 70 -2.28 3.39 7.36
C LEU A 70 -2.43 1.89 7.60
N TYR A 71 -1.92 1.39 8.74
CA TYR A 71 -2.07 -0.02 9.10
C TYR A 71 -3.53 -0.42 9.34
N LEU A 72 -4.27 0.39 10.11
CA LEU A 72 -5.69 0.14 10.41
C LEU A 72 -6.59 0.26 9.17
N GLY A 73 -6.19 1.05 8.16
CA GLY A 73 -6.92 1.15 6.89
C GLY A 73 -7.03 -0.16 6.09
N PHE A 74 -6.24 -1.17 6.43
CA PHE A 74 -6.34 -2.51 5.83
C PHE A 74 -7.38 -3.42 6.52
N GLU A 75 -7.99 -3.01 7.64
CA GLU A 75 -9.02 -3.83 8.30
C GLU A 75 -10.24 -4.08 7.40
N GLU A 76 -10.61 -3.09 6.57
CA GLU A 76 -11.69 -3.22 5.58
C GLU A 76 -11.41 -4.32 4.54
N GLU A 77 -10.14 -4.60 4.25
CA GLU A 77 -9.74 -5.62 3.28
C GLU A 77 -9.90 -7.04 3.83
N MET A 78 -10.05 -7.21 5.14
CA MET A 78 -10.24 -8.54 5.74
C MET A 78 -11.53 -9.23 5.26
N THR A 79 -12.48 -8.48 4.72
CA THR A 79 -13.76 -8.99 4.20
C THR A 79 -14.01 -8.60 2.74
N ASN A 80 -13.10 -7.85 2.10
CA ASN A 80 -13.27 -7.33 0.75
C ASN A 80 -12.31 -8.04 -0.22
N GLY A 81 -12.81 -8.47 -1.39
CA GLY A 81 -12.04 -9.23 -2.40
C GLY A 81 -11.72 -10.68 -1.99
N GLY A 82 -11.08 -10.89 -0.84
CA GLY A 82 -10.75 -12.19 -0.26
C GLY A 82 -10.76 -12.17 1.27
N ILE A 83 -11.35 -13.20 1.89
CA ILE A 83 -11.51 -13.22 3.36
C ILE A 83 -10.16 -13.47 4.04
N GLY A 84 -9.78 -12.57 4.94
CA GLY A 84 -8.59 -12.68 5.80
C GLY A 84 -7.27 -12.62 5.04
N THR A 85 -7.24 -11.97 3.87
CA THR A 85 -6.03 -11.83 3.06
C THR A 85 -5.95 -10.46 2.40
N ILE A 86 -4.84 -10.18 1.73
CA ILE A 86 -4.58 -8.95 1.00
C ILE A 86 -4.28 -9.30 -0.46
N ALA A 87 -4.88 -8.54 -1.36
CA ALA A 87 -4.70 -8.71 -2.80
C ALA A 87 -3.29 -8.31 -3.25
N GLU A 88 -2.98 -8.68 -4.49
CA GLU A 88 -1.69 -8.43 -5.09
C GLU A 88 -1.42 -6.97 -5.39
N ILE A 89 -2.40 -6.36 -6.04
CA ILE A 89 -2.37 -4.98 -6.45
C ILE A 89 -3.76 -4.39 -6.28
N TYR A 90 -3.80 -3.08 -6.24
CA TYR A 90 -5.04 -2.31 -6.30
C TYR A 90 -4.96 -1.31 -7.43
N ASP A 91 -6.11 -0.85 -7.91
CA ASP A 91 -6.14 0.28 -8.85
C ASP A 91 -5.45 1.50 -8.22
N GLY A 92 -4.66 2.18 -9.04
CA GLY A 92 -4.00 3.45 -8.75
C GLY A 92 -4.95 4.58 -8.43
N ASP A 93 -6.10 4.61 -9.10
CA ASP A 93 -7.12 5.62 -8.92
C ASP A 93 -8.26 5.13 -8.01
N PRO A 94 -8.97 6.04 -7.31
CA PRO A 94 -10.17 5.68 -6.55
C PRO A 94 -11.20 4.94 -7.42
N PRO A 95 -11.91 3.92 -6.88
CA PRO A 95 -11.98 3.57 -5.46
C PRO A 95 -10.89 2.61 -4.97
N HIS A 96 -9.82 2.39 -5.74
CA HIS A 96 -8.75 1.42 -5.42
C HIS A 96 -9.29 -0.01 -5.30
N GLU A 97 -9.86 -0.55 -6.37
CA GLU A 97 -10.36 -1.94 -6.34
C GLU A 97 -9.21 -2.95 -6.29
N ALA A 98 -9.40 -4.05 -5.58
CA ALA A 98 -8.47 -5.18 -5.55
C ALA A 98 -8.39 -5.86 -6.93
N LYS A 99 -7.17 -6.10 -7.41
CA LYS A 99 -6.88 -6.77 -8.68
C LYS A 99 -5.73 -7.79 -8.52
N GLY A 100 -5.40 -8.48 -9.61
CA GLY A 100 -4.35 -9.49 -9.62
C GLY A 100 -4.71 -10.72 -8.78
N ALA A 101 -3.72 -11.35 -8.15
CA ALA A 101 -3.96 -12.44 -7.20
C ALA A 101 -4.77 -11.96 -5.98
N VAL A 102 -5.83 -12.70 -5.64
CA VAL A 102 -6.71 -12.42 -4.49
C VAL A 102 -5.95 -12.44 -3.15
N SER A 103 -4.95 -13.31 -3.04
CA SER A 103 -4.17 -13.54 -1.82
C SER A 103 -2.69 -13.55 -2.15
N GLN A 104 -1.95 -12.60 -1.60
CA GLN A 104 -0.57 -12.38 -1.97
C GLN A 104 0.38 -12.40 -0.77
N ALA A 105 1.37 -13.30 -0.78
CA ALA A 105 2.20 -13.61 0.39
C ALA A 105 2.99 -12.42 0.93
N TRP A 106 3.72 -11.70 0.08
CA TRP A 106 4.40 -10.44 0.41
C TRP A 106 3.47 -9.33 0.94
N SER A 107 2.30 -9.10 0.35
CA SER A 107 1.36 -8.09 0.87
C SER A 107 0.91 -8.42 2.30
N VAL A 108 0.56 -9.68 2.58
CA VAL A 108 0.22 -10.13 3.93
C VAL A 108 1.43 -10.04 4.87
N ALA A 109 2.60 -10.53 4.44
CA ALA A 109 3.82 -10.52 5.25
C ALA A 109 4.25 -9.10 5.63
N GLU A 110 4.09 -8.14 4.73
CA GLU A 110 4.47 -6.75 4.97
C GLU A 110 3.55 -6.05 5.98
N LEU A 111 2.26 -6.38 6.02
CA LEU A 111 1.38 -5.88 7.10
C LEU A 111 1.75 -6.47 8.46
N LEU A 112 2.06 -7.77 8.52
CA LEU A 112 2.52 -8.41 9.76
C LEU A 112 3.86 -7.82 10.25
N ARG A 113 4.77 -7.55 9.31
CA ARG A 113 6.04 -6.87 9.59
C ARG A 113 5.80 -5.44 10.08
N LEU A 114 4.87 -4.70 9.46
CA LEU A 114 4.51 -3.35 9.86
C LEU A 114 3.92 -3.33 11.28
N LYS A 115 3.04 -4.27 11.63
CA LYS A 115 2.54 -4.43 13.01
C LYS A 115 3.67 -4.60 14.01
N THR A 116 4.63 -5.45 13.70
CA THR A 116 5.82 -5.68 14.54
C THR A 116 6.65 -4.40 14.71
N ILE A 117 6.76 -3.57 13.66
CA ILE A 117 7.47 -2.28 13.73
C ILE A 117 6.74 -1.31 14.66
N ILE A 118 5.41 -1.19 14.53
CA ILE A 118 4.58 -0.32 15.37
C ILE A 118 4.76 -0.72 16.85
N ASP A 119 4.63 -2.01 17.16
CA ASP A 119 4.71 -2.51 18.54
C ASP A 119 6.08 -2.22 19.18
N LYS A 120 7.16 -2.44 18.43
CA LYS A 120 8.52 -2.14 18.90
C LYS A 120 8.74 -0.65 19.09
N PHE A 121 8.19 0.17 18.20
CA PHE A 121 8.31 1.62 18.26
C PHE A 121 7.56 2.18 19.48
N GLU A 122 6.38 1.67 19.79
CA GLU A 122 5.62 2.03 20.99
C GLU A 122 6.31 1.57 22.27
N ALA A 123 6.82 0.33 22.31
CA ALA A 123 7.55 -0.19 23.47
C ALA A 123 8.85 0.56 23.78
N SER A 124 9.47 1.19 22.78
CA SER A 124 10.71 1.99 22.97
C SER A 124 10.44 3.42 23.44
N ASN A 125 9.17 3.87 23.40
CA ASN A 125 8.76 5.23 23.79
C ASN A 125 8.04 5.29 25.14
N ASN A 126 7.77 4.13 25.75
CA ASN A 126 7.28 3.99 27.13
C ASN A 126 8.46 3.78 28.09
#